data_AF-M9M177-F1
#
_entry.id   AF-M9M177-F1
#
_cell.length_a   1.000
_cell.length_b   1.000
_cell.length_c   1.000
_cell.angle_alpha   90.00
_cell.angle_beta   90.00
_cell.angle_gamma   90.00
#
_symmetry.space_group_name_H-M   'P 1'
#
loop_
_entity.id
_entity.type
_entity.pdbx_description
1 polymer ?
#
loop_
_entity_poly.entity_id
_entity_poly.type
_entity_poly.pdbx_seq_one_letter_code
_entity_poly.pdbx_strand_id
1 'polypeptide(L)'
;MPSNVRPLTGKGKPQLADTRVQTAGRILTYFSAAYIAITFLCSLAPADPSRGVSSNGPRRGYHTTRSGRCDPFSIPGWVDWSIGTNELPAWRTFDPSCSTTNLLGTLISTLNIQHEDPSKIAPHAVHKLDSSSSVEELGAFLTNRTVLMIGDHQVDKALVEHLCALTGHTIQAVDKNHPWGGSINAVPPKHGFTPVKNNAPLAHYCYLPEYDFLVTSIYAYGADTFDSWRGEELYNAPGLFEDRVTDLYVPYMRDMASRTHTSPALPLPRARAEPDLVIFNSGLWDLARWARFDIDTGVGLLENLSEERIMWWRSRMVDMLGSVRRAWRRPRIVWRDTAYPLASEASTVEAFLGIEGEVRKNHPLYHANRIAQINNAQHSALDVHGDDVVKGEVSRAARMPADVVPLNFAQVLMGQDQHSLNPLAPGQLPGGALFAEMLLWHLRDALLP
;
A
#
# COMPACT_ATOMS: atom_id res chain seq x y z
N MET A 1 -98.95 -42.26 28.95
CA MET A 1 -99.32 -42.71 27.60
C MET A 1 -98.03 -43.04 26.83
N PRO A 2 -97.96 -44.22 26.20
CA PRO A 2 -96.75 -44.80 25.61
C PRO A 2 -96.70 -44.68 24.07
N SER A 3 -95.50 -44.80 23.46
CA SER A 3 -95.19 -45.54 22.20
C SER A 3 -93.75 -45.20 21.76
N ASN A 4 -92.72 -46.01 21.99
CA ASN A 4 -92.32 -47.22 21.25
C ASN A 4 -92.47 -47.13 19.72
N VAL A 5 -91.35 -46.89 19.00
CA VAL A 5 -90.97 -47.62 17.77
C VAL A 5 -89.43 -47.71 17.67
N ARG A 6 -88.95 -48.87 17.22
CA ARG A 6 -87.58 -49.42 17.22
C ARG A 6 -86.88 -49.19 15.84
N PRO A 7 -85.70 -49.78 15.56
CA PRO A 7 -84.43 -49.13 15.16
C PRO A 7 -84.15 -49.19 13.64
N LEU A 8 -82.98 -48.68 13.19
CA LEU A 8 -82.12 -49.32 12.15
C LEU A 8 -80.83 -48.49 11.88
N THR A 9 -79.70 -49.15 12.10
CA THR A 9 -78.33 -48.99 11.55
C THR A 9 -77.98 -47.79 10.66
N GLY A 10 -76.87 -47.11 10.97
CA GLY A 10 -76.27 -46.10 10.09
C GLY A 10 -74.79 -45.76 10.38
N LYS A 11 -73.89 -46.58 9.82
CA LYS A 11 -72.59 -46.22 9.22
C LYS A 11 -71.44 -45.72 10.12
N GLY A 12 -70.30 -46.40 9.98
CA GLY A 12 -69.02 -45.99 10.55
C GLY A 12 -68.65 -44.56 10.17
N LYS A 13 -67.98 -43.87 11.11
CA LYS A 13 -67.40 -42.55 10.83
C LYS A 13 -66.46 -42.67 9.63
N PRO A 14 -66.63 -41.87 8.57
CA PRO A 14 -65.63 -41.81 7.52
C PRO A 14 -64.34 -41.28 8.14
N GLN A 15 -63.24 -42.02 7.97
CA GLN A 15 -61.90 -41.42 8.03
C GLN A 15 -61.89 -40.31 6.97
N LEU A 16 -62.09 -39.08 7.41
CA LEU A 16 -61.80 -37.91 6.59
C LEU A 16 -60.33 -38.00 6.21
N ALA A 17 -60.07 -38.10 4.91
CA ALA A 17 -58.72 -38.04 4.37
C ALA A 17 -58.04 -36.77 4.89
N ASP A 18 -56.88 -36.93 5.54
CA ASP A 18 -56.07 -35.81 6.04
C ASP A 18 -55.94 -34.78 4.90
N THR A 19 -56.43 -33.58 5.14
CA THR A 19 -56.33 -32.51 4.15
C THR A 19 -54.85 -32.23 3.89
N ARG A 20 -54.46 -31.91 2.64
CA ARG A 20 -53.06 -31.61 2.29
C ARG A 20 -52.40 -30.58 3.22
N VAL A 21 -53.21 -29.68 3.78
CA VAL A 21 -52.80 -28.66 4.77
C VAL A 21 -52.44 -29.28 6.11
N GLN A 22 -53.21 -30.27 6.61
CA GLN A 22 -52.88 -31.00 7.84
C GLN A 22 -51.64 -31.87 7.68
N THR A 23 -51.45 -32.48 6.50
CA THR A 23 -50.23 -33.24 6.19
C THR A 23 -49.02 -32.31 6.10
N ALA A 24 -49.14 -31.17 5.42
CA ALA A 24 -48.07 -30.16 5.33
C ALA A 24 -47.73 -29.58 6.71
N GLY A 25 -48.74 -29.26 7.53
CA GLY A 25 -48.55 -28.77 8.89
C GLY A 25 -47.84 -29.78 9.79
N ARG A 26 -48.19 -31.08 9.69
CA ARG A 26 -47.49 -32.15 10.40
C ARG A 26 -46.03 -32.29 9.94
N ILE A 27 -45.78 -32.28 8.63
CA ILE A 27 -44.40 -32.34 8.08
C ILE A 27 -43.57 -31.16 8.58
N LEU A 28 -44.11 -29.94 8.54
CA LEU A 28 -43.41 -28.76 9.02
C LEU A 28 -43.11 -28.86 10.52
N THR A 29 -44.08 -29.33 11.31
CA THR A 29 -43.93 -29.49 12.76
C THR A 29 -42.86 -30.54 13.09
N TYR A 30 -42.84 -31.68 12.40
CA TYR A 30 -41.81 -32.69 12.57
C TYR A 30 -40.43 -32.19 12.13
N PHE A 31 -40.37 -31.43 11.03
CA PHE A 31 -39.12 -30.83 10.56
C PHE A 31 -38.57 -29.80 11.55
N SER A 32 -39.42 -28.91 12.06
CA SER A 32 -39.02 -27.93 13.08
C SER A 32 -38.60 -28.59 14.39
N ALA A 33 -39.33 -29.62 14.84
CA ALA A 33 -38.97 -30.37 16.04
C ALA A 33 -37.64 -31.12 15.85
N ALA A 34 -37.40 -31.73 14.69
CA ALA A 34 -36.13 -32.37 14.37
C ALA A 34 -34.99 -31.35 14.29
N TYR A 35 -35.20 -30.19 13.67
CA TYR A 35 -34.21 -29.12 13.58
C TYR A 35 -33.82 -28.59 14.96
N ILE A 36 -34.80 -28.34 15.84
CA ILE A 36 -34.57 -27.88 17.21
C ILE A 36 -33.85 -28.97 18.02
N ALA A 37 -34.25 -30.24 17.88
CA ALA A 37 -33.59 -31.34 18.57
C ALA A 37 -32.12 -31.52 18.11
N ILE A 38 -31.86 -31.39 16.80
CA ILE A 38 -30.50 -31.48 16.24
C ILE A 38 -29.65 -30.29 16.69
N THR A 39 -30.17 -29.06 16.63
CA THR A 39 -29.44 -27.88 17.10
C THR A 39 -29.17 -27.94 18.61
N PHE A 40 -30.13 -28.43 19.41
CA PHE A 40 -29.94 -28.63 20.83
C PHE A 40 -28.91 -29.73 21.13
N LEU A 41 -28.96 -30.88 20.44
CA LEU A 41 -27.96 -31.94 20.57
C LEU A 41 -26.56 -31.50 20.12
N CYS A 42 -26.46 -30.69 19.07
CA CYS A 42 -25.20 -30.08 18.64
C CYS A 42 -24.67 -29.06 19.67
N SER A 43 -25.55 -28.37 20.40
CA SER A 43 -25.17 -27.43 21.47
C SER A 43 -24.76 -28.12 22.78
N LEU A 44 -25.21 -29.36 22.99
CA LEU A 44 -24.88 -30.18 24.16
C LEU A 44 -23.72 -31.14 23.93
N ALA A 45 -23.18 -31.22 22.71
CA ALA A 45 -21.98 -32.00 22.44
C ALA A 45 -20.80 -31.37 23.22
N PRO A 46 -20.17 -32.10 24.17
CA PRO A 46 -18.99 -31.59 24.84
C PRO A 46 -17.92 -31.31 23.78
N ALA A 47 -17.32 -30.12 23.85
CA ALA A 47 -16.18 -29.76 23.02
C ALA A 47 -15.10 -30.83 23.20
N ASP A 48 -14.94 -31.67 22.18
CA ASP A 48 -13.99 -32.76 22.14
C ASP A 48 -12.57 -32.17 22.30
N PRO A 49 -11.88 -32.36 23.44
CA PRO A 49 -10.58 -31.74 23.67
C PRO A 49 -9.48 -32.34 22.77
N SER A 50 -9.81 -33.39 22.01
CA SER A 50 -8.91 -34.06 21.06
C SER A 50 -9.07 -33.65 19.60
N ARG A 51 -10.02 -32.77 19.26
CA ARG A 51 -9.94 -32.00 18.00
C ARG A 51 -9.39 -30.63 18.33
N GLY A 52 -8.09 -30.61 18.59
CA GLY A 52 -7.31 -29.40 18.38
C GLY A 52 -7.71 -28.86 17.02
N VAL A 53 -8.42 -27.74 17.02
CA VAL A 53 -8.51 -26.87 15.87
C VAL A 53 -7.06 -26.65 15.51
N SER A 54 -6.60 -27.35 14.48
CA SER A 54 -5.46 -26.95 13.71
C SER A 54 -5.80 -25.54 13.28
N SER A 55 -5.34 -24.57 14.07
CA SER A 55 -5.21 -23.18 13.70
C SER A 55 -4.14 -23.15 12.61
N ASN A 56 -4.48 -23.68 11.44
CA ASN A 56 -3.82 -23.41 10.18
C ASN A 56 -4.57 -22.25 9.49
N GLY A 57 -5.06 -21.29 10.28
CA GLY A 57 -4.89 -19.89 9.90
C GLY A 57 -3.40 -19.56 10.07
N PRO A 58 -2.81 -18.70 9.22
CA PRO A 58 -1.36 -18.56 9.14
C PRO A 58 -0.78 -18.08 10.48
N ARG A 59 -0.25 -18.99 11.30
CA ARG A 59 0.68 -18.68 12.40
C ARG A 59 2.07 -18.35 11.86
N ARG A 60 2.16 -17.37 10.96
CA ARG A 60 3.35 -16.56 10.77
C ARG A 60 3.00 -15.20 11.34
N GLY A 61 3.42 -14.94 12.58
CA GLY A 61 3.37 -13.57 13.09
C GLY A 61 4.16 -12.69 12.11
N TYR A 62 3.58 -11.54 11.76
CA TYR A 62 4.14 -10.50 10.87
C TYR A 62 5.56 -10.03 11.23
N HIS A 63 6.04 -10.43 12.41
CA HIS A 63 7.41 -10.21 12.85
C HIS A 63 8.40 -11.13 12.14
N THR A 64 7.96 -12.05 11.27
CA THR A 64 8.85 -12.95 10.55
C THR A 64 8.59 -12.96 9.05
N THR A 65 9.66 -12.81 8.26
CA THR A 65 9.63 -12.85 6.80
C THR A 65 9.41 -14.27 6.30
N ARG A 66 9.35 -14.47 4.97
CA ARG A 66 9.17 -15.81 4.43
C ARG A 66 10.30 -16.79 4.78
N SER A 67 11.53 -16.31 5.03
CA SER A 67 12.66 -17.09 5.58
C SER A 67 12.58 -17.34 7.07
N GLY A 68 11.66 -16.67 7.78
CA GLY A 68 11.67 -16.66 9.24
C GLY A 68 12.65 -15.63 9.84
N ARG A 69 13.24 -14.73 9.03
CA ARG A 69 14.00 -13.59 9.57
C ARG A 69 13.06 -12.61 10.23
N CYS A 70 13.53 -11.90 11.26
CA CYS A 70 12.69 -10.89 11.86
C CYS A 70 12.52 -9.66 10.95
N ASP A 71 11.31 -9.09 10.90
CA ASP A 71 11.06 -7.77 10.32
C ASP A 71 11.08 -6.71 11.43
N PRO A 72 12.18 -5.94 11.57
CA PRO A 72 12.30 -4.97 12.64
C PRO A 72 11.39 -3.75 12.45
N PHE A 73 10.91 -3.51 11.23
CA PHE A 73 10.02 -2.39 10.91
C PHE A 73 8.54 -2.75 11.10
N SER A 74 8.23 -4.04 11.32
CA SER A 74 6.88 -4.49 11.65
C SER A 74 6.61 -4.56 13.16
N ILE A 75 7.62 -4.33 14.01
CA ILE A 75 7.49 -4.33 15.48
C ILE A 75 7.64 -2.95 16.11
N PRO A 76 7.08 -2.74 17.32
CA PRO A 76 7.27 -1.52 18.08
C PRO A 76 8.75 -1.20 18.35
N GLY A 77 9.06 0.09 18.30
CA GLY A 77 10.40 0.63 18.45
C GLY A 77 10.40 2.15 18.60
N TRP A 78 11.59 2.75 18.50
CA TRP A 78 11.79 4.19 18.54
C TRP A 78 12.85 4.62 17.52
N VAL A 79 12.80 5.89 17.12
CA VAL A 79 13.87 6.50 16.33
C VAL A 79 15.01 6.88 17.27
N ASP A 80 16.16 6.28 17.05
CA ASP A 80 17.43 6.62 17.69
C ASP A 80 18.16 7.63 16.80
N TRP A 81 18.17 8.87 17.27
CA TRP A 81 18.86 9.97 16.61
C TRP A 81 19.43 10.91 17.66
N SER A 82 20.73 10.81 17.89
CA SER A 82 21.47 11.76 18.71
C SER A 82 21.99 12.91 17.85
N ILE A 83 21.52 14.11 18.14
CA ILE A 83 22.05 15.35 17.57
C ILE A 83 23.54 15.46 17.96
N GLY A 84 24.43 15.27 16.97
CA GLY A 84 25.87 15.47 17.13
C GLY A 84 26.75 14.21 17.05
N THR A 85 26.21 12.99 16.93
CA THR A 85 27.04 11.76 16.83
C THR A 85 27.54 11.43 15.43
N ASN A 86 27.22 12.25 14.43
CA ASN A 86 27.54 11.95 13.02
C ASN A 86 26.95 10.61 12.52
N GLU A 87 26.00 10.01 13.24
CA GLU A 87 25.37 8.75 12.85
C GLU A 87 24.08 9.02 12.06
N LEU A 88 23.75 8.10 11.14
CA LEU A 88 22.46 8.12 10.47
C LEU A 88 21.35 7.74 11.46
N PRO A 89 20.19 8.41 11.41
CA PRO A 89 19.03 8.03 12.21
C PRO A 89 18.66 6.56 11.98
N ALA A 90 18.44 5.83 13.06
CA ALA A 90 18.15 4.41 13.02
C ALA A 90 16.86 4.09 13.78
N TRP A 91 16.04 3.19 13.24
CA TRP A 91 14.95 2.60 14.01
C TRP A 91 15.55 1.59 14.99
N ARG A 92 15.12 1.58 16.24
CA ARG A 92 15.53 0.61 17.27
C ARG A 92 14.29 -0.07 17.79
N THR A 93 14.35 -1.38 17.93
CA THR A 93 13.22 -2.18 18.37
C THR A 93 13.29 -2.42 19.88
N PHE A 94 12.14 -2.57 20.53
CA PHE A 94 12.11 -2.97 21.95
C PHE A 94 12.50 -4.45 22.14
N ASP A 95 12.44 -5.26 21.08
CA ASP A 95 12.85 -6.66 21.09
C ASP A 95 14.31 -6.79 20.60
N PRO A 96 15.27 -7.10 21.49
CA PRO A 96 16.68 -7.22 21.12
C PRO A 96 16.95 -8.42 20.19
N SER A 97 16.03 -9.38 20.08
CA SER A 97 16.15 -10.50 19.13
C SER A 97 15.86 -10.07 17.68
N CYS A 98 15.30 -8.88 17.49
CA CYS A 98 14.88 -8.35 16.20
C CYS A 98 15.52 -6.97 15.95
N SER A 99 16.84 -6.91 15.88
CA SER A 99 17.56 -5.67 15.63
C SER A 99 17.41 -5.21 14.18
N THR A 100 17.34 -3.89 14.00
CA THR A 100 17.46 -3.25 12.68
C THR A 100 18.82 -3.46 12.05
N THR A 101 18.84 -3.46 10.73
CA THR A 101 20.07 -3.47 9.96
C THR A 101 20.65 -2.07 9.77
N ASN A 102 21.87 -2.02 9.23
CA ASN A 102 22.54 -0.79 8.81
C ASN A 102 22.90 -0.87 7.32
N LEU A 103 21.94 -1.25 6.48
CA LEU A 103 22.17 -1.43 5.04
C LEU A 103 22.50 -0.11 4.35
N LEU A 104 21.87 1.00 4.74
CA LEU A 104 22.13 2.33 4.20
C LEU A 104 23.52 2.82 4.56
N GLY A 105 23.92 2.71 5.84
CA GLY A 105 25.27 3.08 6.27
C GLY A 105 26.33 2.21 5.59
N THR A 106 26.06 0.91 5.45
CA THR A 106 26.94 0.00 4.69
C THR A 106 27.04 0.42 3.23
N LEU A 107 25.92 0.71 2.56
CA LEU A 107 25.89 1.20 1.18
C LEU A 107 26.76 2.46 1.03
N ILE A 108 26.50 3.49 1.83
CA ILE A 108 27.26 4.76 1.79
C ILE A 108 28.76 4.51 1.99
N SER A 109 29.15 3.59 2.88
CA SER A 109 30.57 3.27 3.12
C SER A 109 31.26 2.59 1.93
N THR A 110 30.51 1.91 1.06
CA THR A 110 31.05 1.27 -0.15
C THR A 110 31.09 2.20 -1.35
N LEU A 111 30.28 3.27 -1.34
CA LEU A 111 30.31 4.32 -2.35
C LEU A 111 31.55 5.18 -2.06
N ASN A 112 32.53 5.16 -2.97
CA ASN A 112 33.76 5.94 -2.85
C ASN A 112 33.48 7.43 -3.14
N ILE A 113 32.60 8.05 -2.35
CA ILE A 113 32.09 9.41 -2.56
C ILE A 113 33.22 10.39 -2.23
N GLN A 114 33.84 10.95 -3.25
CA GLN A 114 34.71 12.12 -3.12
C GLN A 114 33.86 13.37 -3.33
N HIS A 115 33.53 14.09 -2.26
CA HIS A 115 32.79 15.35 -2.36
C HIS A 115 33.72 16.52 -2.04
N GLU A 116 33.58 17.61 -2.81
CA GLU A 116 34.41 18.82 -2.66
C GLU A 116 34.21 19.50 -1.30
N ASP A 117 33.05 19.30 -0.66
CA ASP A 117 32.74 19.73 0.70
C ASP A 117 32.21 18.54 1.53
N PRO A 118 33.08 17.85 2.29
CA PRO A 118 32.72 16.68 3.10
C PRO A 118 31.67 16.97 4.19
N SER A 119 31.41 18.24 4.51
CA SER A 119 30.40 18.62 5.51
C SER A 119 28.95 18.55 4.99
N LYS A 120 28.78 18.39 3.68
CA LYS A 120 27.47 18.27 3.02
C LYS A 120 27.03 16.83 2.76
N ILE A 121 27.91 15.85 3.02
CA ILE A 121 27.53 14.43 3.00
C ILE A 121 27.10 14.04 4.41
N ALA A 122 25.90 13.46 4.54
CA ALA A 122 25.45 12.84 5.79
C ALA A 122 26.51 11.82 6.27
N PRO A 123 26.79 11.75 7.57
CA PRO A 123 28.16 11.89 8.00
C PRO A 123 28.93 10.58 7.89
N HIS A 124 30.19 10.73 7.49
CA HIS A 124 31.20 9.69 7.46
C HIS A 124 31.52 9.21 8.88
N ALA A 125 30.80 8.21 9.37
CA ALA A 125 31.28 7.34 10.43
C ALA A 125 32.00 6.15 9.79
N VAL A 126 33.32 6.29 9.74
CA VAL A 126 34.30 5.24 9.48
C VAL A 126 33.99 4.03 10.36
N HIS A 127 33.31 3.04 9.80
CA HIS A 127 33.67 1.67 10.11
C HIS A 127 34.56 1.21 8.97
N LYS A 128 35.79 0.82 9.31
CA LYS A 128 36.59 -0.11 8.49
C LYS A 128 35.76 -1.39 8.35
N LEU A 129 34.73 -1.37 7.51
CA LEU A 129 34.15 -2.58 6.98
C LEU A 129 35.18 -3.14 6.01
N ASP A 130 35.45 -4.44 6.12
CA ASP A 130 36.30 -5.13 5.17
C ASP A 130 35.57 -5.06 3.82
N SER A 131 35.95 -4.07 3.01
CA SER A 131 35.14 -3.57 1.90
C SER A 131 34.75 -4.65 0.91
N SER A 132 35.54 -5.72 0.79
CA SER A 132 35.20 -6.90 -0.02
C SER A 132 33.91 -7.56 0.45
N SER A 133 33.80 -7.92 1.73
CA SER A 133 32.67 -8.68 2.27
C SER A 133 31.35 -7.90 2.21
N SER A 134 31.37 -6.61 2.55
CA SER A 134 30.19 -5.74 2.45
C SER A 134 29.79 -5.45 1.01
N VAL A 135 30.75 -5.26 0.10
CA VAL A 135 30.45 -5.10 -1.34
C VAL A 135 29.84 -6.37 -1.91
N GLU A 136 30.33 -7.56 -1.52
CA GLU A 136 29.75 -8.84 -1.92
C GLU A 136 28.32 -9.02 -1.40
N GLU A 137 28.06 -8.70 -0.11
CA GLU A 137 26.72 -8.78 0.47
C GLU A 137 25.75 -7.83 -0.23
N LEU A 138 26.12 -6.55 -0.40
CA LEU A 138 25.30 -5.57 -1.11
C LEU A 138 25.10 -5.95 -2.58
N GLY A 139 26.16 -6.42 -3.25
CA GLY A 139 26.11 -6.85 -4.65
C GLY A 139 25.13 -8.02 -4.87
N ALA A 140 24.97 -8.90 -3.88
CA ALA A 140 24.05 -10.03 -3.98
C ALA A 140 22.57 -9.62 -4.18
N PHE A 141 22.17 -8.43 -3.70
CA PHE A 141 20.80 -7.95 -3.81
C PHE A 141 20.61 -6.55 -4.41
N LEU A 142 21.68 -5.78 -4.68
CA LEU A 142 21.60 -4.48 -5.37
C LEU A 142 21.98 -4.56 -6.84
N THR A 143 22.86 -5.48 -7.23
CA THR A 143 23.42 -5.49 -8.59
C THR A 143 22.34 -5.69 -9.65
N ASN A 144 22.25 -4.72 -10.58
CA ASN A 144 21.28 -4.70 -11.67
C ASN A 144 19.84 -4.84 -11.15
N ARG A 145 19.50 -4.16 -10.05
CA ARG A 145 18.13 -4.13 -9.52
C ARG A 145 17.36 -2.83 -9.77
N THR A 146 16.05 -2.98 -9.91
CA THR A 146 15.14 -1.85 -10.07
C THR A 146 14.02 -1.88 -9.04
N VAL A 147 13.90 -0.81 -8.25
CA VAL A 147 12.75 -0.58 -7.37
C VAL A 147 11.81 0.40 -8.04
N LEU A 148 10.53 0.03 -8.11
CA LEU A 148 9.46 0.90 -8.60
C LEU A 148 8.61 1.39 -7.43
N MET A 149 8.59 2.71 -7.22
CA MET A 149 7.69 3.38 -6.29
C MET A 149 6.47 3.90 -7.06
N ILE A 150 5.27 3.54 -6.61
CA ILE A 150 4.00 4.02 -7.18
C ILE A 150 3.23 4.73 -6.08
N GLY A 151 3.04 6.03 -6.24
CA GLY A 151 2.39 6.82 -5.20
C GLY A 151 2.16 8.28 -5.60
N ASP A 152 2.39 9.19 -4.66
CA ASP A 152 2.13 10.61 -4.84
C ASP A 152 3.38 11.39 -5.25
N HIS A 153 3.19 12.50 -5.95
CA HIS A 153 4.27 13.24 -6.57
C HIS A 153 5.09 14.10 -5.59
N GLN A 154 4.64 14.28 -4.35
CA GLN A 154 5.30 15.12 -3.35
C GLN A 154 6.20 14.26 -2.46
N VAL A 155 5.64 13.20 -1.88
CA VAL A 155 6.32 12.30 -0.94
C VAL A 155 7.24 11.35 -1.69
N ASP A 156 6.75 10.63 -2.70
CA ASP A 156 7.59 9.61 -3.37
C ASP A 156 8.75 10.24 -4.13
N LYS A 157 8.55 11.42 -4.72
CA LYS A 157 9.63 12.23 -5.29
C LYS A 157 10.69 12.56 -4.24
N ALA A 158 10.26 13.13 -3.10
CA ALA A 158 11.17 13.55 -2.04
C ALA A 158 11.95 12.35 -1.47
N LEU A 159 11.32 11.19 -1.33
CA LEU A 159 12.00 9.99 -0.84
C LEU A 159 13.07 9.46 -1.82
N VAL A 160 12.82 9.50 -3.13
CA VAL A 160 13.84 9.20 -4.15
C VAL A 160 14.95 10.25 -4.14
N GLU A 161 14.61 11.52 -3.95
CA GLU A 161 15.56 12.63 -3.85
C GLU A 161 16.49 12.46 -2.65
N HIS A 162 15.92 12.11 -1.50
CA HIS A 162 16.66 11.84 -0.26
C HIS A 162 17.62 10.68 -0.42
N LEU A 163 17.19 9.57 -1.03
CA LEU A 163 18.08 8.44 -1.30
C LEU A 163 19.28 8.89 -2.11
N CYS A 164 19.06 9.62 -3.20
CA CYS A 164 20.11 10.15 -4.05
C CYS A 164 21.06 11.06 -3.28
N ALA A 165 20.53 12.04 -2.55
CA ALA A 165 21.33 12.96 -1.76
C ALA A 165 22.17 12.23 -0.69
N LEU A 166 21.59 11.24 0.00
CA LEU A 166 22.29 10.44 1.01
C LEU A 166 23.43 9.62 0.42
N THR A 167 23.30 9.19 -0.84
CA THR A 167 24.32 8.42 -1.56
C THR A 167 25.25 9.28 -2.42
N GLY A 168 25.22 10.61 -2.30
CA GLY A 168 26.07 11.51 -3.09
C GLY A 168 25.70 11.63 -4.58
N HIS A 169 24.48 11.26 -4.92
CA HIS A 169 23.93 11.26 -6.28
C HIS A 169 22.83 12.33 -6.44
N THR A 170 22.39 12.57 -7.68
CA THR A 170 21.36 13.56 -8.00
C THR A 170 20.13 12.89 -8.58
N ILE A 171 18.96 13.31 -8.11
CA ILE A 171 17.68 12.89 -8.67
C ILE A 171 17.54 13.37 -10.12
N GLN A 172 16.99 12.53 -10.97
CA GLN A 172 16.74 12.82 -12.38
C GLN A 172 15.25 12.83 -12.66
N ALA A 173 14.80 13.80 -13.45
CA ALA A 173 13.41 13.93 -13.89
C ALA A 173 13.17 13.17 -15.20
N VAL A 174 12.01 12.51 -15.30
CA VAL A 174 11.51 11.91 -16.54
C VAL A 174 10.33 12.76 -17.00
N ASP A 175 10.62 13.75 -17.83
CA ASP A 175 9.61 14.54 -18.53
C ASP A 175 9.23 13.88 -19.87
N LYS A 176 8.37 14.54 -20.66
CA LYS A 176 7.97 14.04 -21.99
C LYS A 176 9.12 13.93 -23.01
N ASN A 177 10.24 14.63 -22.79
CA ASN A 177 11.38 14.67 -23.70
C ASN A 177 12.44 13.64 -23.32
N HIS A 178 12.40 13.14 -22.09
CA HIS A 178 13.24 12.05 -21.62
C HIS A 178 13.02 10.79 -22.49
N PRO A 179 14.06 10.00 -22.82
CA PRO A 179 13.91 8.80 -23.64
C PRO A 179 12.91 7.76 -23.11
N TRP A 180 12.70 7.72 -21.79
CA TRP A 180 11.67 6.89 -21.13
C TRP A 180 10.34 7.62 -20.90
N GLY A 181 10.29 8.93 -21.16
CA GLY A 181 9.11 9.76 -20.98
C GLY A 181 8.02 9.52 -22.01
N GLY A 182 8.40 9.00 -23.19
CA GLY A 182 7.48 8.70 -24.28
C GLY A 182 6.34 7.77 -23.86
N SER A 183 6.63 6.67 -23.17
CA SER A 183 5.62 5.70 -22.72
C SER A 183 4.65 6.26 -21.70
N ILE A 184 5.13 7.05 -20.74
CA ILE A 184 4.30 7.63 -19.68
C ILE A 184 3.53 8.88 -20.12
N ASN A 185 3.88 9.42 -21.29
CA ASN A 185 3.15 10.49 -21.96
C ASN A 185 2.23 9.99 -23.10
N ALA A 186 2.46 8.77 -23.61
CA ALA A 186 1.70 8.18 -24.73
C ALA A 186 0.38 7.57 -24.26
N VAL A 187 -0.56 8.43 -23.85
CA VAL A 187 -1.90 8.02 -23.43
C VAL A 187 -2.68 7.43 -24.62
N PRO A 188 -3.18 6.18 -24.52
CA PRO A 188 -4.03 5.61 -25.56
C PRO A 188 -5.26 6.48 -25.87
N PRO A 189 -5.68 6.63 -27.15
CA PRO A 189 -6.80 7.50 -27.53
C PRO A 189 -8.12 7.22 -26.81
N LYS A 190 -8.34 5.98 -26.33
CA LYS A 190 -9.54 5.56 -25.59
C LYS A 190 -9.79 6.37 -24.30
N HIS A 191 -8.76 6.97 -23.72
CA HIS A 191 -8.85 7.74 -22.46
C HIS A 191 -9.11 9.24 -22.67
N GLY A 192 -9.10 9.68 -23.93
CA GLY A 192 -8.97 11.08 -24.30
C GLY A 192 -7.53 11.58 -24.16
N PHE A 193 -7.12 12.54 -25.00
CA PHE A 193 -5.80 13.14 -24.89
C PHE A 193 -5.84 14.33 -23.94
N THR A 194 -5.19 14.22 -22.79
CA THR A 194 -4.94 15.35 -21.90
C THR A 194 -3.43 15.48 -21.73
N PRO A 195 -2.78 16.42 -22.46
CA PRO A 195 -1.36 16.61 -22.34
C PRO A 195 -1.02 17.14 -20.94
N VAL A 196 0.10 16.68 -20.39
CA VAL A 196 0.70 17.27 -19.19
C VAL A 196 0.96 18.74 -19.49
N LYS A 197 0.41 19.64 -18.67
CA LYS A 197 0.71 21.07 -18.79
C LYS A 197 2.21 21.31 -18.49
N ASN A 198 2.82 22.26 -19.18
CA ASN A 198 4.15 22.81 -18.83
C ASN A 198 5.35 21.83 -18.83
N ASN A 199 5.28 20.69 -19.54
CA ASN A 199 6.33 19.66 -19.50
C ASN A 199 6.68 19.19 -18.08
N ALA A 200 5.69 19.14 -17.17
CA ALA A 200 5.93 18.69 -15.82
C ALA A 200 6.54 17.27 -15.81
N PRO A 201 7.49 16.99 -14.89
CA PRO A 201 8.03 15.64 -14.73
C PRO A 201 6.93 14.62 -14.42
N LEU A 202 6.97 13.49 -15.13
CA LEU A 202 6.00 12.39 -15.02
C LEU A 202 6.47 11.27 -14.09
N ALA A 203 7.79 11.17 -13.91
CA ALA A 203 8.44 10.29 -12.96
C ALA A 203 9.79 10.91 -12.55
N HIS A 204 10.40 10.37 -11.51
CA HIS A 204 11.79 10.69 -11.14
C HIS A 204 12.53 9.42 -10.80
N TYR A 205 13.85 9.43 -10.95
CA TYR A 205 14.68 8.30 -10.54
C TYR A 205 15.97 8.72 -9.88
N CYS A 206 16.49 7.81 -9.06
CA CYS A 206 17.83 7.82 -8.52
C CYS A 206 18.57 6.61 -9.08
N TYR A 207 19.78 6.82 -9.62
CA TYR A 207 20.61 5.76 -10.18
C TYR A 207 21.99 5.74 -9.50
N LEU A 208 22.37 4.55 -9.05
CA LEU A 208 23.61 4.23 -8.36
C LEU A 208 24.47 3.36 -9.29
N PRO A 209 25.40 3.95 -10.06
CA PRO A 209 26.18 3.26 -11.08
C PRO A 209 27.09 2.16 -10.49
N GLU A 210 27.55 2.30 -9.25
CA GLU A 210 28.43 1.33 -8.57
C GLU A 210 27.78 -0.06 -8.45
N TYR A 211 26.45 -0.10 -8.35
CA TYR A 211 25.67 -1.32 -8.26
C TYR A 211 24.75 -1.53 -9.48
N ASP A 212 24.75 -0.65 -10.47
CA ASP A 212 23.71 -0.63 -11.51
C ASP A 212 22.30 -0.70 -10.86
N PHE A 213 22.10 0.05 -9.78
CA PHE A 213 20.88 0.02 -8.96
C PHE A 213 20.04 1.26 -9.24
N LEU A 214 18.74 1.07 -9.50
CA LEU A 214 17.83 2.14 -9.88
C LEU A 214 16.58 2.13 -9.00
N VAL A 215 16.24 3.28 -8.43
CA VAL A 215 14.96 3.51 -7.75
C VAL A 215 14.21 4.57 -8.53
N THR A 216 12.99 4.27 -8.98
CA THR A 216 12.15 5.20 -9.75
C THR A 216 10.79 5.37 -9.11
N SER A 217 10.32 6.61 -9.01
CA SER A 217 8.98 6.98 -8.56
C SER A 217 8.11 7.42 -9.73
N ILE A 218 6.95 6.79 -9.89
CA ILE A 218 5.92 7.14 -10.85
C ILE A 218 4.59 7.41 -10.15
N TYR A 219 3.79 8.33 -10.70
CA TYR A 219 2.69 8.92 -9.95
C TYR A 219 1.31 8.40 -10.35
N ALA A 220 0.45 8.25 -9.35
CA ALA A 220 -0.95 7.86 -9.45
C ALA A 220 -1.87 8.90 -8.79
N TYR A 221 -3.18 8.80 -9.03
CA TYR A 221 -4.21 9.70 -8.49
C TYR A 221 -5.09 9.04 -7.43
N GLY A 222 -4.49 8.15 -6.64
CA GLY A 222 -5.15 7.40 -5.58
C GLY A 222 -6.08 6.31 -6.09
N ALA A 223 -7.08 5.96 -5.28
CA ALA A 223 -8.08 4.94 -5.51
C ALA A 223 -9.23 5.38 -6.43
N ASP A 224 -9.13 6.58 -7.01
CA ASP A 224 -10.17 7.18 -7.83
C ASP A 224 -10.58 6.31 -9.03
N THR A 225 -11.89 6.17 -9.21
CA THR A 225 -12.53 5.41 -10.30
C THR A 225 -13.39 6.30 -11.20
N PHE A 226 -13.48 7.59 -10.88
CA PHE A 226 -14.39 8.53 -11.55
C PHE A 226 -13.64 9.58 -12.35
N ASP A 227 -12.30 9.49 -12.39
CA ASP A 227 -11.46 10.43 -13.10
C ASP A 227 -11.68 11.88 -12.60
N SER A 228 -11.85 11.99 -11.29
CA SER A 228 -12.22 13.21 -10.54
C SER A 228 -11.19 14.33 -10.68
N TRP A 229 -9.97 13.96 -11.09
CA TRP A 229 -8.82 14.86 -11.23
C TRP A 229 -8.63 15.39 -12.65
N ARG A 230 -9.48 14.96 -13.59
CA ARG A 230 -9.44 15.46 -14.97
C ARG A 230 -9.55 16.98 -14.98
N GLY A 231 -8.53 17.63 -15.56
CA GLY A 231 -8.48 19.09 -15.73
C GLY A 231 -7.56 19.81 -14.74
N GLU A 232 -7.15 19.16 -13.64
CA GLU A 232 -6.16 19.69 -12.72
C GLU A 232 -4.78 19.83 -13.41
N GLU A 233 -3.93 20.75 -12.92
CA GLU A 233 -2.64 21.03 -13.59
C GLU A 233 -1.70 19.82 -13.61
N LEU A 234 -1.67 19.08 -12.49
CA LEU A 234 -0.83 17.90 -12.30
C LEU A 234 -1.43 16.62 -12.90
N TYR A 235 -2.59 16.71 -13.55
CA TYR A 235 -3.29 15.56 -14.12
C TYR A 235 -2.77 15.19 -15.52
N ASN A 236 -2.52 13.90 -15.73
CA ASN A 236 -2.31 13.29 -17.02
C ASN A 236 -3.10 11.99 -17.12
N ALA A 237 -3.83 11.79 -18.22
CA ALA A 237 -4.63 10.59 -18.39
C ALA A 237 -3.76 9.30 -18.47
N PRO A 238 -4.31 8.11 -18.15
CA PRO A 238 -5.64 7.88 -17.56
C PRO A 238 -5.68 8.18 -16.06
N GLY A 239 -6.86 8.52 -15.55
CA GLY A 239 -7.08 8.68 -14.10
C GLY A 239 -7.19 7.35 -13.35
N LEU A 240 -7.79 6.32 -13.97
CA LEU A 240 -7.96 5.01 -13.36
C LEU A 240 -6.61 4.34 -13.15
N PHE A 241 -6.31 3.94 -11.91
CA PHE A 241 -5.04 3.33 -11.54
C PHE A 241 -4.69 2.10 -12.37
N GLU A 242 -5.65 1.20 -12.58
CA GLU A 242 -5.45 -0.03 -13.32
C GLU A 242 -5.02 0.21 -14.77
N ASP A 243 -5.61 1.22 -15.42
CA ASP A 243 -5.22 1.63 -16.76
C ASP A 243 -3.82 2.28 -16.76
N ARG A 244 -3.44 3.05 -15.73
CA ARG A 244 -2.07 3.59 -15.61
C ARG A 244 -1.04 2.48 -15.54
N VAL A 245 -1.32 1.43 -14.77
CA VAL A 245 -0.43 0.27 -14.67
C VAL A 245 -0.21 -0.36 -16.05
N THR A 246 -1.28 -0.65 -16.79
CA THR A 246 -1.18 -1.36 -18.07
C THR A 246 -0.66 -0.48 -19.20
N ASP A 247 -1.11 0.78 -19.26
CA ASP A 247 -0.94 1.64 -20.42
C ASP A 247 0.27 2.57 -20.27
N LEU A 248 0.71 2.88 -19.04
CA LEU A 248 1.85 3.77 -18.78
C LEU A 248 3.01 3.05 -18.11
N TYR A 249 2.78 2.37 -16.98
CA TYR A 249 3.88 1.89 -16.12
C TYR A 249 4.57 0.65 -16.69
N VAL A 250 3.82 -0.30 -17.25
CA VAL A 250 4.41 -1.46 -17.93
C VAL A 250 5.25 -1.02 -19.15
N PRO A 251 4.77 -0.14 -20.04
CA PRO A 251 5.59 0.44 -21.10
C PRO A 251 6.81 1.21 -20.59
N TYR A 252 6.69 1.96 -19.50
CA TYR A 252 7.82 2.66 -18.86
C TYR A 252 8.95 1.72 -18.45
N MET A 253 8.60 0.62 -17.77
CA MET A 253 9.59 -0.41 -17.41
C MET A 253 10.22 -1.07 -18.65
N ARG A 254 9.47 -1.21 -19.74
CA ARG A 254 9.98 -1.74 -21.01
C ARG A 254 10.98 -0.77 -21.67
N ASP A 255 10.72 0.53 -21.62
CA ASP A 255 11.63 1.54 -22.17
C ASP A 255 12.94 1.60 -21.39
N MET A 256 12.90 1.49 -20.06
CA MET A 256 14.11 1.38 -19.23
C MET A 256 14.95 0.13 -19.54
N ALA A 257 14.30 -0.97 -19.96
CA ALA A 257 14.99 -2.20 -20.39
C ALA A 257 15.40 -2.17 -21.88
N SER A 258 14.99 -1.16 -22.64
CA SER A 258 15.23 -1.10 -24.08
C SER A 258 16.65 -0.68 -24.41
N ARG A 259 17.26 -1.36 -25.38
CA ARG A 259 18.54 -0.95 -25.99
C ARG A 259 18.40 0.20 -26.99
N THR A 260 17.17 0.56 -27.37
CA THR A 260 16.89 1.66 -28.31
C THR A 260 16.54 2.96 -27.60
N HIS A 261 16.06 2.90 -26.36
CA HIS A 261 15.69 4.07 -25.54
C HIS A 261 16.78 4.38 -24.51
N THR A 262 18.01 4.54 -24.99
CA THR A 262 19.19 4.77 -24.15
C THR A 262 20.06 5.89 -24.75
N SER A 263 20.91 6.48 -23.92
CA SER A 263 21.94 7.45 -24.31
C SER A 263 23.13 7.30 -23.36
N PRO A 264 24.33 7.83 -23.69
CA PRO A 264 25.48 7.77 -22.79
C PRO A 264 25.26 8.46 -21.43
N ALA A 265 24.27 9.35 -21.33
CA ALA A 265 23.90 10.05 -20.09
C ALA A 265 22.83 9.30 -19.29
N LEU A 266 22.29 8.19 -19.80
CA LEU A 266 21.28 7.39 -19.12
C LEU A 266 21.89 6.18 -18.42
N PRO A 267 21.20 5.65 -17.39
CA PRO A 267 21.49 4.34 -16.84
C PRO A 267 21.57 3.25 -17.91
N LEU A 268 22.34 2.20 -17.61
CA LEU A 268 22.43 1.04 -18.48
C LEU A 268 21.04 0.41 -18.67
N PRO A 269 20.72 -0.12 -19.88
CA PRO A 269 19.46 -0.81 -20.09
C PRO A 269 19.26 -1.93 -19.07
N ARG A 270 18.12 -1.90 -18.38
CA ARG A 270 17.79 -2.88 -17.34
C ARG A 270 17.78 -4.30 -17.92
N ALA A 271 18.23 -5.27 -17.14
CA ALA A 271 18.20 -6.68 -17.59
C ALA A 271 16.79 -7.21 -17.86
N ARG A 272 15.76 -6.61 -17.22
CA ARG A 272 14.36 -7.04 -17.31
C ARG A 272 13.45 -5.82 -17.36
N ALA A 273 12.32 -5.96 -18.05
CA ALA A 273 11.22 -4.98 -18.07
C ALA A 273 10.24 -5.14 -16.88
N GLU A 274 10.70 -5.78 -15.80
CA GLU A 274 9.94 -5.97 -14.56
C GLU A 274 10.80 -5.40 -13.42
N PRO A 275 10.20 -4.71 -12.42
CA PRO A 275 10.94 -4.31 -11.23
C PRO A 275 11.25 -5.54 -10.37
N ASP A 276 12.23 -5.40 -9.48
CA ASP A 276 12.59 -6.40 -8.47
C ASP A 276 11.82 -6.19 -7.17
N LEU A 277 11.38 -4.96 -6.90
CA LEU A 277 10.53 -4.57 -5.77
C LEU A 277 9.54 -3.49 -6.22
N VAL A 278 8.29 -3.60 -5.80
CA VAL A 278 7.30 -2.51 -5.95
C VAL A 278 6.94 -1.98 -4.57
N ILE A 279 7.13 -0.67 -4.36
CA ILE A 279 6.60 0.04 -3.20
C ILE A 279 5.38 0.83 -3.66
N PHE A 280 4.23 0.57 -3.05
CA PHE A 280 2.95 1.16 -3.41
C PHE A 280 2.41 1.99 -2.24
N ASN A 281 1.87 3.18 -2.54
CA ASN A 281 1.10 3.97 -1.60
C ASN A 281 -0.11 4.62 -2.29
N SER A 282 -1.21 4.73 -1.55
CA SER A 282 -2.39 5.51 -1.93
C SER A 282 -2.96 6.11 -0.65
N GLY A 283 -2.93 7.44 -0.53
CA GLY A 283 -3.45 8.10 0.67
C GLY A 283 -3.72 9.58 0.46
N LEU A 284 -2.70 10.38 0.14
CA LEU A 284 -2.86 11.84 0.03
C LEU A 284 -3.86 12.25 -1.07
N TRP A 285 -3.83 11.60 -2.24
CA TRP A 285 -4.83 11.82 -3.28
C TRP A 285 -6.24 11.39 -2.84
N ASP A 286 -6.38 10.30 -2.09
CA ASP A 286 -7.69 9.86 -1.57
C ASP A 286 -8.26 10.85 -0.55
N LEU A 287 -7.40 11.35 0.34
CA LEU A 287 -7.72 12.39 1.32
C LEU A 287 -8.10 13.71 0.62
N ALA A 288 -7.34 14.13 -0.39
CA ALA A 288 -7.66 15.30 -1.21
C ALA A 288 -9.05 15.17 -1.85
N ARG A 289 -9.39 13.97 -2.37
CA ARG A 289 -10.68 13.71 -3.00
C ARG A 289 -11.82 13.89 -2.02
N TRP A 290 -11.70 13.28 -0.84
CA TRP A 290 -12.70 13.38 0.20
C TRP A 290 -12.81 14.80 0.76
N ALA A 291 -11.68 15.50 0.93
CA ALA A 291 -11.70 16.90 1.34
C ALA A 291 -12.45 17.77 0.33
N ARG A 292 -12.20 17.60 -0.98
CA ARG A 292 -12.95 18.32 -2.02
C ARG A 292 -14.45 18.04 -1.96
N PHE A 293 -14.83 16.78 -1.85
CA PHE A 293 -16.25 16.41 -1.73
C PHE A 293 -16.90 17.00 -0.47
N ASP A 294 -16.18 16.97 0.66
CA ASP A 294 -16.67 17.52 1.92
C ASP A 294 -16.84 19.05 1.84
N ILE A 295 -15.91 19.76 1.19
CA ILE A 295 -16.03 21.21 0.90
C ILE A 295 -17.27 21.50 0.06
N ASP A 296 -17.43 20.76 -1.04
CA ASP A 296 -18.55 20.96 -1.99
C ASP A 296 -19.91 20.66 -1.35
N THR A 297 -19.95 19.81 -0.32
CA THR A 297 -21.18 19.41 0.39
C THR A 297 -21.37 20.08 1.75
N GLY A 298 -20.44 20.93 2.17
CA GLY A 298 -20.49 21.65 3.45
C GLY A 298 -20.24 20.78 4.69
N VAL A 299 -19.59 19.63 4.54
CA VAL A 299 -19.21 18.71 5.62
C VAL A 299 -17.89 19.15 6.25
N GLY A 300 -17.73 18.93 7.56
CA GLY A 300 -16.51 19.28 8.29
C GLY A 300 -15.28 18.46 7.85
N LEU A 301 -14.15 19.15 7.61
CA LEU A 301 -12.88 18.52 7.19
C LEU A 301 -12.10 17.85 8.33
N LEU A 302 -12.46 18.16 9.58
CA LEU A 302 -11.84 17.60 10.78
C LEU A 302 -12.52 16.31 11.25
N GLU A 303 -13.70 16.02 10.72
CA GLU A 303 -14.46 14.82 11.07
C GLU A 303 -13.80 13.56 10.52
N ASN A 304 -14.05 12.45 11.19
CA ASN A 304 -13.60 11.14 10.77
C ASN A 304 -14.20 10.74 9.41
N LEU A 305 -13.50 9.90 8.66
CA LEU A 305 -14.06 9.27 7.46
C LEU A 305 -15.23 8.37 7.86
N SER A 306 -16.27 8.36 7.03
CA SER A 306 -17.40 7.44 7.16
C SER A 306 -16.95 6.00 6.94
N GLU A 307 -17.70 5.06 7.52
CA GLU A 307 -17.48 3.62 7.31
C GLU A 307 -17.49 3.27 5.81
N GLU A 308 -18.44 3.82 5.06
CA GLU A 308 -18.56 3.62 3.62
C GLU A 308 -17.28 4.00 2.87
N ARG A 309 -16.68 5.17 3.18
CA ARG A 309 -15.43 5.62 2.54
C ARG A 309 -14.27 4.69 2.85
N ILE A 310 -14.16 4.25 4.11
CA ILE A 310 -13.09 3.35 4.55
C ILE A 310 -13.24 1.99 3.89
N MET A 311 -14.44 1.40 3.89
CA MET A 311 -14.68 0.08 3.30
C MET A 311 -14.56 0.10 1.78
N TRP A 312 -14.98 1.18 1.12
CA TRP A 312 -14.74 1.40 -0.31
C TRP A 312 -13.24 1.46 -0.59
N TRP A 313 -12.48 2.26 0.17
CA TRP A 313 -11.04 2.39 -0.01
C TRP A 313 -10.32 1.05 0.18
N ARG A 314 -10.65 0.28 1.23
CA ARG A 314 -10.12 -1.09 1.44
C ARG A 314 -10.37 -1.99 0.22
N SER A 315 -11.58 -1.94 -0.33
CA SER A 315 -11.97 -2.75 -1.49
C SER A 315 -11.22 -2.33 -2.76
N ARG A 316 -10.99 -1.03 -2.95
CA ARG A 316 -10.19 -0.49 -4.05
C ARG A 316 -8.73 -0.90 -4.00
N MET A 317 -8.12 -0.95 -2.81
CA MET A 317 -6.73 -1.39 -2.67
C MET A 317 -6.53 -2.83 -3.17
N VAL A 318 -7.50 -3.72 -2.96
CA VAL A 318 -7.47 -5.09 -3.50
C VAL A 318 -7.39 -5.10 -5.03
N ASP A 319 -8.19 -4.28 -5.70
CA ASP A 319 -8.21 -4.22 -7.17
C ASP A 319 -6.91 -3.60 -7.73
N MET A 320 -6.42 -2.52 -7.11
CA MET A 320 -5.21 -1.79 -7.51
C MET A 320 -3.96 -2.67 -7.35
N LEU A 321 -3.76 -3.25 -6.16
CA LEU A 321 -2.67 -4.18 -5.89
C LEU A 321 -2.78 -5.45 -6.74
N GLY A 322 -4.01 -5.90 -6.98
CA GLY A 322 -4.30 -6.97 -7.93
C GLY A 322 -3.85 -6.63 -9.35
N SER A 323 -3.99 -5.37 -9.79
CA SER A 323 -3.52 -4.91 -11.10
C SER A 323 -2.00 -4.90 -11.20
N VAL A 324 -1.30 -4.39 -10.17
CA VAL A 324 0.16 -4.44 -10.07
C VAL A 324 0.65 -5.89 -10.15
N ARG A 325 0.05 -6.81 -9.39
CA ARG A 325 0.40 -8.24 -9.41
C ARG A 325 0.14 -8.91 -10.76
N ARG A 326 -0.92 -8.51 -11.48
CA ARG A 326 -1.19 -9.01 -12.84
C ARG A 326 -0.16 -8.51 -13.85
N ALA A 327 0.28 -7.26 -13.72
CA ALA A 327 1.30 -6.65 -14.57
C ALA A 327 2.68 -7.26 -14.34
N TRP A 328 3.07 -7.47 -13.08
CA TRP A 328 4.36 -8.05 -12.72
C TRP A 328 4.18 -9.20 -11.73
N ARG A 329 4.44 -10.42 -12.20
CA ARG A 329 4.19 -11.64 -11.43
C ARG A 329 5.23 -11.90 -10.35
N ARG A 330 6.47 -11.47 -10.56
CA ARG A 330 7.64 -11.79 -9.72
C ARG A 330 7.91 -10.85 -8.55
N PRO A 331 7.91 -9.51 -8.70
CA PRO A 331 8.35 -8.63 -7.62
C PRO A 331 7.47 -8.78 -6.40
N ARG A 332 8.07 -8.65 -5.21
CA ARG A 332 7.28 -8.43 -4.00
C ARG A 332 6.62 -7.06 -4.07
N ILE A 333 5.38 -6.97 -3.61
CA ILE A 333 4.69 -5.69 -3.47
C ILE A 333 4.70 -5.31 -1.99
N VAL A 334 5.18 -4.12 -1.72
CA VAL A 334 5.26 -3.54 -0.38
C VAL A 334 4.29 -2.38 -0.35
N TRP A 335 3.27 -2.49 0.50
CA TRP A 335 2.28 -1.44 0.68
C TRP A 335 2.74 -0.52 1.82
N ARG A 336 3.22 0.67 1.48
CA ARG A 336 3.59 1.72 2.43
C ARG A 336 2.35 2.41 2.95
N ASP A 337 2.26 2.61 4.26
CA ASP A 337 1.24 3.44 4.90
C ASP A 337 1.50 4.95 4.71
N THR A 338 0.51 5.79 4.98
CA THR A 338 0.66 7.24 4.80
C THR A 338 1.21 7.86 6.08
N ALA A 339 2.40 8.47 5.98
CA ALA A 339 3.01 9.19 7.10
C ALA A 339 2.08 10.30 7.63
N TYR A 340 2.28 10.70 8.89
CA TYR A 340 1.56 11.80 9.53
C TYR A 340 2.36 13.08 9.37
N PRO A 341 2.13 13.90 8.32
CA PRO A 341 2.88 15.13 8.19
C PRO A 341 2.32 16.16 9.20
N LEU A 342 3.10 17.19 9.50
CA LEU A 342 2.65 18.25 10.40
C LEU A 342 1.40 18.92 9.81
N ALA A 343 0.28 18.86 10.54
CA ALA A 343 -0.90 19.62 10.20
C ALA A 343 -0.57 21.11 10.39
N SER A 344 -0.34 21.82 9.28
CA SER A 344 -0.02 23.25 9.27
C SER A 344 -1.02 24.00 8.40
N GLU A 345 -1.08 25.33 8.52
CA GLU A 345 -1.90 26.18 7.64
C GLU A 345 -1.54 26.05 6.15
N ALA A 346 -0.36 25.48 5.84
CA ALA A 346 0.11 25.23 4.48
C ALA A 346 -0.30 23.85 3.92
N SER A 347 -0.88 22.96 4.73
CA SER A 347 -1.33 21.63 4.29
C SER A 347 -2.75 21.71 3.71
N THR A 348 -2.90 22.42 2.58
CA THR A 348 -4.23 22.67 1.97
C THR A 348 -4.48 21.83 0.72
N VAL A 349 -5.75 21.62 0.39
CA VAL A 349 -6.15 20.99 -0.89
C VAL A 349 -5.62 21.82 -2.06
N GLU A 350 -5.71 23.14 -1.96
CA GLU A 350 -5.25 24.08 -2.97
C GLU A 350 -3.73 24.00 -3.20
N ALA A 351 -2.94 23.94 -2.13
CA ALA A 351 -1.48 23.76 -2.17
C ALA A 351 -1.10 22.43 -2.83
N PHE A 352 -1.78 21.35 -2.44
CA PHE A 352 -1.53 20.01 -2.98
C PHE A 352 -1.81 19.90 -4.48
N LEU A 353 -2.83 20.63 -4.97
CA LEU A 353 -3.20 20.65 -6.39
C LEU A 353 -2.46 21.71 -7.21
N GLY A 354 -1.70 22.61 -6.56
CA GLY A 354 -0.99 23.70 -7.22
C GLY A 354 -1.90 24.85 -7.69
N ILE A 355 -3.04 25.06 -7.04
CA ILE A 355 -4.06 26.07 -7.41
C ILE A 355 -4.20 27.19 -6.36
N GLU A 356 -3.12 27.47 -5.64
CA GLU A 356 -3.08 28.54 -4.61
C GLU A 356 -3.38 29.92 -5.22
N GLY A 357 -4.19 30.72 -4.53
CA GLY A 357 -4.52 32.09 -4.94
C GLY A 357 -5.81 32.24 -5.77
N GLU A 358 -6.49 31.15 -6.13
CA GLU A 358 -7.90 31.23 -6.53
C GLU A 358 -8.77 31.60 -5.31
N VAL A 359 -9.99 32.12 -5.51
CA VAL A 359 -10.91 32.68 -4.48
C VAL A 359 -11.31 31.69 -3.35
N ARG A 360 -10.74 30.49 -3.33
CA ARG A 360 -11.00 29.42 -2.37
C ARG A 360 -10.21 29.63 -1.07
N LYS A 361 -10.89 29.37 0.05
CA LYS A 361 -10.31 29.40 1.40
C LYS A 361 -9.24 28.31 1.52
N ASN A 362 -8.25 28.50 2.39
CA ASN A 362 -7.25 27.48 2.73
C ASN A 362 -7.94 26.28 3.40
N HIS A 363 -8.34 25.27 2.63
CA HIS A 363 -9.05 24.11 3.17
C HIS A 363 -8.06 23.02 3.59
N PRO A 364 -8.12 22.52 4.84
CA PRO A 364 -7.26 21.42 5.27
C PRO A 364 -7.34 20.22 4.32
N LEU A 365 -6.18 19.75 3.84
CA LEU A 365 -6.06 18.56 3.00
C LEU A 365 -6.48 17.28 3.75
N TYR A 366 -6.10 17.20 5.02
CA TYR A 366 -6.35 16.03 5.86
C TYR A 366 -6.46 16.43 7.33
N HIS A 367 -6.93 15.48 8.13
CA HIS A 367 -6.81 15.49 9.58
C HIS A 367 -6.09 14.20 10.01
N ALA A 368 -5.30 14.23 11.07
CA ALA A 368 -4.50 13.09 11.52
C ALA A 368 -5.36 11.83 11.77
N ASN A 369 -6.60 12.00 12.25
CA ASN A 369 -7.53 10.87 12.42
C ASN A 369 -7.87 10.18 11.10
N ARG A 370 -8.00 10.93 9.99
CA ARG A 370 -8.31 10.35 8.67
C ARG A 370 -7.14 9.51 8.16
N ILE A 371 -5.90 9.98 8.39
CA ILE A 371 -4.67 9.22 8.09
C ILE A 371 -4.63 7.94 8.94
N ALA A 372 -4.90 8.06 10.25
CA ALA A 372 -4.95 6.90 11.14
C ALA A 372 -6.01 5.88 10.71
N GLN A 373 -7.18 6.32 10.25
CA GLN A 373 -8.22 5.44 9.74
C GLN A 373 -7.78 4.66 8.50
N ILE A 374 -7.14 5.30 7.51
CA ILE A 374 -6.66 4.59 6.30
C ILE A 374 -5.48 3.67 6.60
N ASN A 375 -4.56 4.07 7.50
CA ASN A 375 -3.45 3.21 7.91
C ASN A 375 -3.96 1.97 8.66
N ASN A 376 -4.91 2.13 9.59
CA ASN A 376 -5.56 1.00 10.26
C ASN A 376 -6.36 0.12 9.28
N ALA A 377 -6.99 0.73 8.27
CA ALA A 377 -7.71 0.02 7.22
C ALA A 377 -6.77 -0.83 6.35
N GLN A 378 -5.56 -0.34 6.08
CA GLN A 378 -4.50 -1.11 5.43
C GLN A 378 -4.05 -2.29 6.30
N HIS A 379 -3.74 -2.03 7.58
CA HIS A 379 -3.33 -3.08 8.51
C HIS A 379 -4.37 -4.20 8.59
N SER A 380 -5.64 -3.85 8.78
CA SER A 380 -6.73 -4.84 8.81
C SER A 380 -6.98 -5.54 7.47
N ALA A 381 -6.62 -4.93 6.33
CA ALA A 381 -6.74 -5.58 5.03
C ALA A 381 -5.63 -6.61 4.77
N LEU A 382 -4.48 -6.45 5.43
CA LEU A 382 -3.34 -7.36 5.34
C LEU A 382 -3.39 -8.42 6.46
N ASP A 383 -3.85 -8.05 7.65
CA ASP A 383 -4.06 -8.95 8.80
C ASP A 383 -5.55 -9.09 9.10
N VAL A 384 -6.17 -9.99 8.36
CA VAL A 384 -7.60 -10.25 8.44
C VAL A 384 -7.90 -11.06 9.71
N HIS A 385 -8.78 -10.53 10.57
CA HIS A 385 -9.19 -11.19 11.81
C HIS A 385 -10.65 -11.65 11.76
N GLY A 386 -10.92 -12.85 12.31
CA GLY A 386 -12.26 -13.40 12.40
C GLY A 386 -12.92 -13.59 11.03
N ASP A 387 -14.12 -13.04 10.88
CA ASP A 387 -14.94 -13.13 9.66
C ASP A 387 -14.72 -11.94 8.70
N ASP A 388 -13.73 -11.09 8.95
CA ASP A 388 -13.41 -9.99 8.03
C ASP A 388 -12.99 -10.56 6.66
N VAL A 389 -13.49 -9.98 5.57
CA VAL A 389 -13.14 -10.42 4.21
C VAL A 389 -13.06 -9.19 3.32
N VAL A 390 -11.84 -8.78 2.98
CA VAL A 390 -11.63 -7.70 2.02
C VAL A 390 -11.69 -8.25 0.59
N LYS A 391 -12.61 -7.72 -0.21
CA LYS A 391 -12.84 -8.11 -1.60
C LYS A 391 -12.63 -6.91 -2.50
N GLY A 392 -12.34 -7.16 -3.78
CA GLY A 392 -12.29 -6.10 -4.77
C GLY A 392 -13.61 -5.34 -4.87
N GLU A 393 -13.52 -4.05 -5.19
CA GLU A 393 -14.69 -3.21 -5.43
C GLU A 393 -15.26 -3.48 -6.82
N VAL A 394 -14.40 -3.53 -7.83
CA VAL A 394 -14.79 -3.84 -9.23
C VAL A 394 -15.13 -5.31 -9.38
N SER A 395 -14.36 -6.19 -8.74
CA SER A 395 -14.60 -7.63 -8.75
C SER A 395 -14.72 -8.17 -7.33
N ARG A 396 -15.94 -8.53 -6.92
CA ARG A 396 -16.20 -9.18 -5.62
C ARG A 396 -15.51 -10.55 -5.47
N ALA A 397 -15.03 -11.14 -6.57
CA ALA A 397 -14.22 -12.36 -6.53
C ALA A 397 -12.73 -12.08 -6.24
N ALA A 398 -12.24 -10.86 -6.48
CA ALA A 398 -10.87 -10.48 -6.20
C ALA A 398 -10.57 -10.53 -4.70
N ARG A 399 -9.33 -10.87 -4.37
CA ARG A 399 -8.77 -10.97 -3.02
C ARG A 399 -7.40 -10.30 -3.00
N MET A 400 -7.00 -9.84 -1.83
CA MET A 400 -5.66 -9.28 -1.62
C MET A 400 -4.60 -10.29 -2.09
N PRO A 401 -3.63 -9.89 -2.94
CA PRO A 401 -2.54 -10.78 -3.32
C PRO A 401 -1.73 -11.22 -2.08
N ALA A 402 -1.47 -12.53 -1.97
CA ALA A 402 -0.89 -13.15 -0.77
C ALA A 402 0.59 -12.82 -0.50
N ASP A 403 1.21 -11.99 -1.33
CA ASP A 403 2.60 -11.56 -1.24
C ASP A 403 2.75 -10.04 -1.14
N VAL A 404 1.64 -9.34 -0.91
CA VAL A 404 1.67 -7.95 -0.44
C VAL A 404 2.06 -7.96 1.04
N VAL A 405 3.05 -7.13 1.40
CA VAL A 405 3.49 -6.94 2.79
C VAL A 405 3.38 -5.46 3.18
N PRO A 406 3.17 -5.13 4.47
CA PRO A 406 3.14 -3.75 4.91
C PRO A 406 4.56 -3.15 4.97
N LEU A 407 4.64 -1.83 4.86
CA LEU A 407 5.77 -1.01 5.26
C LEU A 407 5.21 0.10 6.16
N ASN A 408 5.50 0.00 7.46
CA ASN A 408 4.92 0.83 8.53
C ASN A 408 5.67 2.16 8.67
N PHE A 409 5.76 2.91 7.57
CA PHE A 409 6.49 4.17 7.49
C PHE A 409 5.93 5.23 8.44
N ALA A 410 4.60 5.32 8.55
CA ALA A 410 3.91 6.26 9.39
C ALA A 410 4.23 6.02 10.87
N GLN A 411 4.35 4.76 11.28
CA GLN A 411 4.75 4.40 12.64
C GLN A 411 6.21 4.78 12.92
N VAL A 412 7.10 4.54 11.95
CA VAL A 412 8.53 4.86 12.08
C VAL A 412 8.75 6.38 12.16
N LEU A 413 7.94 7.18 11.48
CA LEU A 413 8.05 8.65 11.49
C LEU A 413 7.15 9.35 12.51
N MET A 414 6.41 8.61 13.33
CA MET A 414 5.53 9.21 14.32
C MET A 414 6.35 10.07 15.31
N GLY A 415 5.96 11.35 15.46
CA GLY A 415 6.67 12.32 16.30
C GLY A 415 7.95 12.91 15.69
N GLN A 416 8.16 12.75 14.38
CA GLN A 416 9.26 13.35 13.62
C GLN A 416 8.79 14.49 12.70
N ASP A 417 7.58 15.00 12.92
CA ASP A 417 6.88 15.97 12.09
C ASP A 417 7.60 17.33 11.99
N GLN A 418 8.34 17.72 13.03
CA GLN A 418 9.23 18.90 13.03
C GLN A 418 10.39 18.82 12.03
N HIS A 419 10.67 17.62 11.50
CA HIS A 419 11.72 17.38 10.50
C HIS A 419 11.16 17.21 9.09
N SER A 420 9.97 17.76 8.80
CA SER A 420 9.38 17.72 7.47
C SER A 420 10.09 18.65 6.48
N LEU A 421 10.25 18.23 5.23
CA LEU A 421 10.81 19.07 4.15
C LEU A 421 9.80 20.14 3.74
N ASN A 422 8.56 19.72 3.61
CA ASN A 422 7.42 20.54 3.26
C ASN A 422 6.18 19.98 4.00
N PRO A 423 4.99 20.58 3.87
CA PRO A 423 3.82 20.17 4.65
C PRO A 423 3.31 18.73 4.41
N LEU A 424 3.91 17.98 3.47
CA LEU A 424 3.51 16.63 3.06
C LEU A 424 4.65 15.62 3.13
N ALA A 425 5.83 16.02 2.67
CA ALA A 425 6.99 15.16 2.55
C ALA A 425 7.91 15.27 3.77
N PRO A 426 8.39 14.13 4.31
CA PRO A 426 9.37 14.15 5.38
C PRO A 426 10.71 14.71 4.89
N GLY A 427 11.50 15.28 5.79
CA GLY A 427 12.86 15.73 5.53
C GLY A 427 13.82 14.57 5.30
N GLN A 428 15.01 14.90 4.77
CA GLN A 428 16.06 13.92 4.50
C GLN A 428 16.48 13.17 5.76
N LEU A 429 16.59 13.89 6.89
CA LEU A 429 16.86 13.34 8.20
C LEU A 429 15.72 13.72 9.16
N PRO A 430 15.09 12.75 9.86
CA PRO A 430 15.39 11.32 9.82
C PRO A 430 14.64 10.58 8.70
N GLY A 431 13.64 11.20 8.08
CA GLY A 431 12.65 10.51 7.26
C GLY A 431 13.20 9.81 6.01
N GLY A 432 13.99 10.53 5.22
CA GLY A 432 14.65 9.97 4.03
C GLY A 432 15.60 8.81 4.35
N ALA A 433 16.42 8.95 5.41
CA ALA A 433 17.34 7.91 5.84
C ALA A 433 16.63 6.65 6.34
N LEU A 434 15.60 6.82 7.18
CA LEU A 434 14.79 5.70 7.66
C LEU A 434 14.07 4.99 6.51
N PHE A 435 13.48 5.74 5.58
CA PHE A 435 12.85 5.15 4.39
C PHE A 435 13.85 4.36 3.54
N ALA A 436 15.04 4.91 3.30
CA ALA A 436 16.07 4.23 2.51
C ALA A 436 16.53 2.93 3.17
N GLU A 437 16.70 2.89 4.50
CA GLU A 437 16.98 1.65 5.23
C GLU A 437 15.84 0.63 5.07
N MET A 438 14.58 1.05 5.23
CA MET A 438 13.41 0.18 5.04
C MET A 438 13.34 -0.38 3.62
N LEU A 439 13.58 0.46 2.60
CA LEU A 439 13.62 0.06 1.19
C LEU A 439 14.68 -1.00 0.94
N LEU A 440 15.91 -0.78 1.42
CA LEU A 440 17.02 -1.73 1.26
C LEU A 440 16.72 -3.05 1.98
N TRP A 441 16.13 -2.99 3.17
CA TRP A 441 15.72 -4.17 3.93
C TRP A 441 14.67 -5.00 3.16
N HIS A 442 13.61 -4.35 2.66
CA HIS A 442 12.56 -5.03 1.90
C HIS A 442 13.07 -5.58 0.56
N LEU A 443 14.00 -4.88 -0.11
CA LEU A 443 14.63 -5.37 -1.34
C LEU A 443 15.46 -6.62 -1.07
N ARG A 444 16.29 -6.59 -0.02
CA ARG A 444 17.10 -7.74 0.40
C ARG A 444 16.21 -8.93 0.74
N ASP A 445 15.15 -8.74 1.51
CA ASP A 445 14.23 -9.82 1.87
C ASP A 445 13.39 -10.31 0.68
N ALA A 446 13.14 -9.47 -0.33
CA ALA A 446 12.47 -9.90 -1.56
C ALA A 446 13.36 -10.81 -2.44
N LEU A 447 14.68 -10.54 -2.48
CA LEU A 447 15.63 -11.22 -3.38
C LEU A 447 16.42 -12.36 -2.71
N LEU A 448 16.63 -12.27 -1.40
CA LEU A 448 17.33 -13.27 -0.57
C LEU A 448 16.39 -13.71 0.56
N PRO A 449 15.25 -14.35 0.22
CA PRO A 449 14.08 -14.46 1.07
C PRO A 449 14.18 -15.48 2.17
#